data_AF-A0A2N5EQ30-F1
#
_entry.id   AF-A0A2N5EQ30-F1
#
_cell.length_a   1.000
_cell.length_b   1.000
_cell.length_c   1.000
_cell.angle_alpha   90.00
_cell.angle_beta   90.00
_cell.angle_gamma   90.00
#
_symmetry.space_group_name_H-M   'P 1'
#
loop_
_entity.id
_entity.type
_entity.pdbx_description
1 polymer ?
#
loop_
_entity_poly.entity_id
_entity_poly.type
_entity_poly.pdbx_seq_one_letter_code
_entity_poly.pdbx_strand_id
1 'polypeptide(L)'
;MSRYTPLPYDPRDLPIPNRAGYRETDPNTSEVTFFTFANAFEEEIARGYNPRTFAQALAADGMLVMPTSGRGFQRKMPRVNGRQQRGYQLRQPPDSDAPD
;
A
#
# COMPACT_ATOMS: atom_id res chain seq x y z
N MET A 1 -16.75 -1.47 -2.07
CA MET A 1 -15.73 -2.17 -2.89
C MET A 1 -14.37 -1.59 -2.57
N SER A 2 -13.37 -2.44 -2.28
CA SER A 2 -11.99 -1.98 -2.03
C SER A 2 -11.35 -1.50 -3.34
N ARG A 3 -10.63 -0.36 -3.30
CA ARG A 3 -9.84 0.16 -4.43
C ARG A 3 -8.48 -0.53 -4.59
N TYR A 4 -8.18 -1.49 -3.72
CA TYR A 4 -6.96 -2.29 -3.79
C TYR A 4 -7.24 -3.64 -4.42
N THR A 5 -6.52 -3.93 -5.50
CA THR A 5 -6.62 -5.20 -6.20
C THR A 5 -5.87 -6.29 -5.43
N PRO A 6 -6.49 -7.44 -5.12
CA PRO A 6 -5.78 -8.54 -4.48
C PRO A 6 -4.69 -9.12 -5.40
N LEU A 7 -3.59 -9.58 -4.83
CA LEU A 7 -2.56 -10.34 -5.51
C LEU A 7 -2.72 -11.84 -5.22
N PRO A 8 -2.53 -12.73 -6.22
CA PRO A 8 -2.24 -12.42 -7.63
C PRO A 8 -3.42 -11.76 -8.36
N TYR A 9 -3.12 -10.79 -9.23
CA TYR A 9 -4.14 -10.06 -10.00
C TYR A 9 -4.51 -10.80 -11.28
N ASP A 10 -5.79 -11.14 -11.43
CA ASP A 10 -6.36 -11.49 -12.73
C ASP A 10 -7.18 -10.32 -13.29
N PRO A 11 -6.79 -9.73 -14.44
CA PRO A 11 -7.53 -8.63 -15.07
C PRO A 11 -8.92 -9.01 -15.59
N ARG A 12 -9.25 -10.29 -15.68
CA ARG A 12 -10.58 -10.78 -16.10
C ARG A 12 -11.61 -10.71 -14.98
N ASP A 13 -11.15 -10.74 -13.73
CA ASP A 13 -12.04 -10.92 -12.59
C ASP A 13 -12.56 -9.58 -12.04
N LEU A 14 -11.79 -8.48 -12.15
CA LEU A 14 -12.14 -7.22 -11.48
C LEU A 14 -11.61 -5.97 -12.23
N PRO A 15 -12.42 -5.33 -13.10
CA PRO A 15 -12.13 -3.96 -13.54
C PRO A 15 -12.40 -3.01 -12.37
N ILE A 16 -11.35 -2.64 -11.62
CA ILE A 16 -11.45 -1.64 -10.54
C ILE A 16 -11.19 -0.23 -11.13
N PRO A 17 -12.23 0.62 -11.30
CA PRO A 17 -12.01 2.01 -11.68
C PRO A 17 -11.27 2.74 -10.54
N ASN A 18 -10.34 3.64 -10.90
CA ASN A 18 -9.53 4.40 -9.94
C ASN A 18 -8.80 3.51 -8.90
N ARG A 19 -8.09 2.48 -9.36
CA ARG A 19 -7.31 1.61 -8.48
C ARG A 19 -6.29 2.42 -7.65
N ALA A 20 -6.33 2.25 -6.32
CA ALA A 20 -5.41 2.89 -5.39
C ALA A 20 -4.10 2.11 -5.21
N GLY A 21 -4.10 0.82 -5.55
CA GLY A 21 -2.92 -0.02 -5.41
C GLY A 21 -3.25 -1.52 -5.46
N TYR A 22 -2.34 -2.31 -4.90
CA TYR A 22 -2.50 -3.75 -4.71
C TYR A 22 -2.55 -4.10 -3.22
N ARG A 23 -3.14 -5.24 -2.89
CA ARG A 23 -3.06 -5.80 -1.54
C ARG A 23 -2.64 -7.27 -1.61
N GLU A 24 -1.87 -7.68 -0.63
CA GLU A 24 -1.47 -9.06 -0.41
C GLU A 24 -1.83 -9.43 1.02
N THR A 25 -2.49 -10.56 1.19
CA THR A 25 -2.84 -11.08 2.51
C THR A 25 -1.96 -12.30 2.75
N ASP A 26 -1.20 -12.27 3.84
CA ASP A 26 -0.42 -13.43 4.24
C ASP A 26 -1.39 -14.56 4.65
N PRO A 27 -1.32 -15.75 4.03
CA PRO A 27 -2.27 -16.83 4.31
C PRO A 27 -2.09 -17.46 5.69
N ASN A 28 -0.94 -17.24 6.34
CA ASN A 28 -0.61 -17.83 7.65
C ASN A 28 -0.90 -16.85 8.79
N THR A 29 -0.57 -15.57 8.61
CA THR A 29 -0.72 -14.54 9.66
C THR A 29 -1.99 -13.72 9.50
N SER A 30 -2.69 -13.82 8.37
CA SER A 30 -3.79 -12.92 7.98
C SER A 30 -3.40 -11.44 7.93
N GLU A 31 -2.10 -11.12 7.95
CA GLU A 31 -1.61 -9.74 7.85
C GLU A 31 -1.83 -9.23 6.42
N VAL A 32 -2.43 -8.04 6.29
CA VAL A 32 -2.63 -7.40 4.99
C VAL A 32 -1.55 -6.36 4.73
N THR A 33 -0.79 -6.58 3.68
CA THR A 33 0.14 -5.59 3.10
C THR A 33 -0.54 -4.83 1.97
N PHE A 34 -0.48 -3.51 2.03
CA PHE A 34 -0.98 -2.63 0.98
C PHE A 34 0.17 -2.02 0.18
N PHE A 35 0.15 -2.20 -1.14
CA PHE A 35 1.04 -1.55 -2.08
C PHE A 35 0.29 -0.39 -2.74
N THR A 36 0.40 0.80 -2.18
CA THR A 36 -0.35 2.00 -2.58
C THR A 36 0.40 2.84 -3.61
N PHE A 37 -0.28 3.21 -4.70
CA PHE A 37 0.27 4.12 -5.71
C PHE A 37 0.56 5.51 -5.12
N ALA A 38 1.55 6.19 -5.68
CA ALA A 38 1.98 7.48 -5.17
C ALA A 38 0.86 8.53 -5.18
N ASN A 39 0.10 8.61 -6.26
CA ASN A 39 -1.04 9.53 -6.38
C ASN A 39 -2.12 9.24 -5.31
N ALA A 40 -2.50 7.97 -5.12
CA ALA A 40 -3.48 7.59 -4.12
C ALA A 40 -3.00 7.91 -2.70
N PHE A 41 -1.70 7.69 -2.42
CA PHE A 41 -1.13 8.05 -1.13
C PHE A 41 -1.13 9.57 -0.91
N GLU A 42 -0.67 10.34 -1.88
CA GLU A 42 -0.47 11.79 -1.72
C GLU A 42 -1.80 12.57 -1.72
N GLU A 43 -2.75 12.19 -2.57
CA GLU A 43 -4.02 12.91 -2.75
C GLU A 43 -5.13 12.46 -1.81
N GLU A 44 -5.07 11.22 -1.32
CA GLU A 44 -6.15 10.62 -0.53
C GLU A 44 -5.71 10.35 0.91
N ILE A 45 -4.58 9.66 1.10
CA ILE A 45 -4.13 9.22 2.44
C ILE A 45 -3.46 10.36 3.19
N ALA A 46 -2.52 11.06 2.55
CA ALA A 46 -1.82 12.21 3.12
C ALA A 46 -2.56 13.54 2.87
N ARG A 47 -3.84 13.48 2.48
CA ARG A 47 -4.61 14.68 2.12
C ARG A 47 -4.67 15.65 3.30
N GLY A 48 -4.29 16.90 3.05
CA GLY A 48 -4.23 17.94 4.08
C GLY A 48 -2.96 17.94 4.92
N TYR A 49 -2.03 16.99 4.69
CA TYR A 49 -0.72 16.93 5.30
C TYR A 49 0.39 17.04 4.24
N ASN A 50 1.62 17.30 4.69
CA ASN A 50 2.78 17.12 3.83
C ASN A 50 3.02 15.61 3.65
N PRO A 51 2.98 15.05 2.42
CA PRO A 51 3.09 13.60 2.22
C PRO A 51 4.39 12.99 2.72
N ARG A 52 5.50 13.75 2.72
CA ARG A 52 6.78 13.28 3.26
C ARG A 52 6.75 13.17 4.77
N THR A 53 6.22 14.19 5.45
CA THR A 53 6.10 14.19 6.91
C THR A 53 5.12 13.11 7.37
N PHE A 54 4.01 12.94 6.66
CA PHE A 54 3.05 11.88 6.94
C PHE A 54 3.65 10.49 6.73
N ALA A 55 4.37 10.27 5.63
CA ALA A 55 5.09 9.01 5.39
C ALA A 55 6.18 8.74 6.45
N GLN A 56 6.86 9.79 6.93
CA GLN A 56 7.83 9.67 8.01
C GLN A 56 7.17 9.24 9.33
N ALA A 57 6.00 9.80 9.66
CA ALA A 57 5.25 9.41 10.84
C ALA A 57 4.81 7.94 10.77
N LEU A 58 4.27 7.50 9.62
CA LEU A 58 3.91 6.09 9.41
C LEU A 58 5.11 5.15 9.48
N ALA A 59 6.27 5.58 9.00
CA ALA A 59 7.50 4.79 9.08
C ALA A 59 8.00 4.66 10.52
N ALA A 60 7.90 5.74 11.31
CA ALA A 60 8.25 5.74 12.72
C ALA A 60 7.36 4.79 13.54
N ASP A 61 6.09 4.66 13.15
CA ASP A 61 5.12 3.77 13.79
C ASP A 61 5.14 2.33 13.23
N GLY A 62 6.05 2.03 12.29
CA GLY A 62 6.14 0.70 11.67
C GLY A 62 5.04 0.38 10.64
N MET A 63 4.09 1.29 10.41
CA MET A 63 3.02 1.15 9.43
C MET A 63 3.47 1.34 7.98
N LEU A 64 4.63 1.98 7.75
CA LEU A 64 5.21 2.14 6.41
C LEU A 64 6.57 1.46 6.34
N VAL A 65 6.74 0.60 5.32
CA VAL A 65 7.99 -0.11 5.11
C VAL A 65 8.96 0.77 4.32
N MET A 66 10.05 1.18 4.96
CA MET A 66 11.10 1.96 4.33
C MET A 66 11.77 1.20 3.18
N PRO A 67 12.15 1.91 2.08
CA PRO A 67 12.90 1.29 1.00
C PRO A 67 14.31 0.90 1.47
N THR A 68 14.84 -0.22 0.99
CA THR A 68 16.19 -0.71 1.30
C THR A 68 17.30 0.28 0.92
N SER A 69 17.04 1.20 -0.02
CA SER A 69 17.97 2.26 -0.40
C SER A 69 18.12 3.37 0.63
N GLY A 70 17.29 3.40 1.69
CA GLY A 70 17.30 4.46 2.72
C GLY A 70 16.90 5.86 2.22
N ARG A 71 16.51 5.98 0.94
CA ARG A 71 16.19 7.27 0.29
C ARG A 71 14.71 7.34 -0.08
N GLY A 72 14.01 8.29 0.54
CA GLY A 72 12.57 8.49 0.35
C GLY A 72 11.74 7.38 1.00
N PHE A 73 10.47 7.33 0.65
CA PHE A 73 9.48 6.43 1.27
C PHE A 73 8.85 5.44 0.27
N GLN A 74 9.14 5.63 -1.02
CA GLN A 74 8.60 4.81 -2.10
C GLN A 74 9.55 3.68 -2.49
N ARG A 75 9.03 2.47 -2.60
CA ARG A 75 9.75 1.25 -3.03
C ARG A 75 9.16 0.64 -4.29
N LYS A 76 9.89 -0.32 -4.87
CA LYS A 76 9.38 -1.12 -5.99
C LYS A 76 8.26 -2.04 -5.47
N MET A 77 7.13 -2.01 -6.15
CA MET A 77 5.98 -2.87 -5.90
C MET A 77 6.19 -4.27 -6.52
N PRO A 78 5.33 -5.25 -6.17
CA PRO A 78 5.23 -6.51 -6.90
C PRO A 78 5.06 -6.27 -8.39
N ARG A 79 5.60 -7.18 -9.20
CA ARG A 79 5.41 -7.15 -10.65
C ARG A 79 4.01 -7.65 -10.94
N VAL A 80 3.22 -6.81 -11.61
CA VAL A 80 1.87 -7.14 -12.02
C VAL A 80 1.79 -6.92 -13.53
N ASN A 81 1.39 -7.96 -14.28
CA ASN A 81 1.30 -7.94 -15.74
C ASN A 81 2.58 -7.43 -16.44
N GLY A 82 3.75 -7.87 -15.95
CA GLY A 82 5.06 -7.47 -16.48
C GLY A 82 5.50 -6.03 -16.14
N ARG A 83 4.66 -5.24 -15.45
CA ARG A 83 4.99 -3.87 -15.02
C ARG A 83 5.36 -3.85 -13.54
N GLN A 84 6.44 -3.14 -13.22
CA GLN A 84 6.87 -2.90 -11.84
C GLN A 84 6.81 -1.40 -11.56
N GLN A 85 5.82 -0.97 -10.79
CA GLN A 85 5.65 0.44 -10.42
C GLN A 85 6.33 0.75 -9.08
N ARG A 86 6.50 2.04 -8.78
CA ARG A 86 6.95 2.51 -7.46
C ARG A 86 5.77 3.11 -6.70
N GLY A 87 5.80 2.94 -5.38
CA GLY A 87 4.86 3.61 -4.48
C GLY A 87 5.13 3.18 -3.05
N TYR A 88 4.13 3.31 -2.20
CA TYR A 88 4.25 3.11 -0.76
C TYR A 88 3.84 1.68 -0.39
N GLN A 89 4.57 1.07 0.55
CA GLN A 89 4.15 -0.19 1.15
C GLN A 89 3.71 0.08 2.58
N LEU A 90 2.43 -0.08 2.82
CA LEU A 90 1.80 0.08 4.11
C LEU A 90 1.47 -1.28 4.69
N ARG A 91 1.54 -1.40 6.01
CA ARG A 91 1.07 -2.55 6.78
C ARG A 91 -0.05 -2.10 7.68
N GLN A 92 -0.98 -2.99 7.99
CA GLN A 92 -1.88 -2.70 9.10
C GLN A 92 -1.07 -2.59 10.39
N PRO A 93 -1.45 -1.69 11.31
CA PRO A 93 -0.92 -1.74 12.66
C PRO A 93 -1.15 -3.14 13.26
N PRO A 94 -0.20 -3.67 14.05
CA PRO A 94 -0.51 -4.75 14.96
C PRO A 94 -1.60 -4.25 15.91
N ASP A 95 -2.70 -4.98 16.03
CA ASP A 95 -3.90 -4.62 16.82
C ASP A 95 -4.81 -3.51 16.25
N SER A 96 -5.20 -3.62 14.98
CA SER A 96 -6.55 -3.19 14.60
C SER A 96 -7.45 -4.42 14.50
N ASP A 97 -7.78 -4.96 15.67
CA ASP A 97 -9.04 -5.69 15.87
C ASP A 97 -10.14 -4.71 15.45
N ALA A 98 -10.71 -4.93 14.27
CA ALA A 98 -11.84 -4.14 13.82
C ALA A 98 -12.99 -4.42 14.80
N PRO A 99 -13.55 -3.42 15.50
CA PRO A 99 -14.73 -3.66 16.31
C PRO A 99 -15.87 -4.11 15.38
N ASP A 100 -16.52 -5.21 15.76
CA ASP A 100 -17.76 -5.75 15.16
C ASP A 100 -18.89 -4.71 15.19
#